data_AF-A0AAC8TBZ1-F1
#
_entry.id   AF-A0AAC8TBZ1-F1
#
_cell.length_a   1.000
_cell.length_b   1.000
_cell.length_c   1.000
_cell.angle_alpha   90.00
_cell.angle_beta   90.00
_cell.angle_gamma   90.00
#
_symmetry.space_group_name_H-M   'P 1'
#
loop_
_entity.id
_entity.type
_entity.pdbx_description
1 polymer ?
#
loop_
_entity_poly.entity_id
_entity_poly.type
_entity_poly.pdbx_seq_one_letter_code
_entity_poly.pdbx_strand_id
1 'polypeptide(L)'
;MLDPSALLQLGFYALIVGPIIAGVLAFKASLPTGTYARLYLVFTWLLYGAATAWCLWACFFKPSSGIGNGVFLLIALPLGLVTGIVFSVWRAANRHDSVRSLPPDQRRGEELADIERGLELARESLRSAESRLNSFWVPGKKRAELETQAAAARFTIRQLEEQKAKRQ
;
A
#
# COMPACT_ATOMS: atom_id res chain seq x y z
N MET A 1 34.19 7.85 15.50
CA MET A 1 32.94 8.64 15.52
C MET A 1 32.43 8.68 14.09
N LEU A 2 31.22 8.20 13.82
CA LEU A 2 30.63 8.35 12.48
C LEU A 2 30.21 9.82 12.30
N ASP A 3 30.57 10.40 11.16
CA ASP A 3 30.14 11.76 10.84
C ASP A 3 28.60 11.85 10.77
N PRO A 4 28.00 12.93 11.28
CA PRO A 4 26.54 13.11 11.27
C PRO A 4 25.93 13.01 9.86
N SER A 5 26.67 13.46 8.84
CA SER A 5 26.29 13.36 7.44
C SER A 5 26.26 11.90 6.94
N ALA A 6 27.22 11.08 7.36
CA ALA A 6 27.28 9.67 7.03
C ALA A 6 26.13 8.88 7.69
N LEU A 7 25.78 9.22 8.94
CA LEU A 7 24.62 8.65 9.62
C LEU A 7 23.31 9.02 8.92
N LEU A 8 23.18 10.27 8.48
CA LEU A 8 21.98 10.72 7.76
C LEU A 8 21.83 10.03 6.41
N GLN A 9 22.93 9.89 5.66
CA GLN A 9 22.96 9.14 4.40
C GLN A 9 22.62 7.66 4.63
N LEU A 10 23.21 7.02 5.64
CA LEU A 10 22.92 5.64 5.97
C LEU A 10 21.44 5.45 6.30
N GLY A 11 20.86 6.35 7.08
CA GLY A 11 19.41 6.35 7.38
C GLY A 11 18.56 6.52 6.13
N PHE A 12 18.93 7.43 5.22
CA PHE A 12 18.22 7.61 3.95
C PHE A 12 18.24 6.33 3.10
N TYR A 13 19.40 5.71 2.93
CA TYR A 13 19.50 4.46 2.16
C TYR A 13 18.78 3.31 2.84
N ALA A 14 18.94 3.16 4.16
CA ALA A 14 18.38 2.05 4.92
C ALA A 14 16.87 2.19 5.19
N LEU A 15 16.29 3.39 5.08
CA LEU A 15 14.87 3.59 5.36
C LEU A 15 14.10 3.98 4.11
N ILE A 16 14.66 4.76 3.19
CA ILE A 16 13.90 5.18 2.00
C ILE A 16 14.19 4.26 0.81
N VAL A 17 15.46 4.07 0.47
CA VAL A 17 15.83 3.31 -0.73
C VAL A 17 15.67 1.80 -0.51
N GLY A 18 16.10 1.32 0.64
CA GLY A 18 16.10 -0.10 1.00
C GLY A 18 14.73 -0.75 0.93
N PRO A 19 13.65 -0.16 1.49
CA PRO A 19 12.31 -0.75 1.41
C PRO A 19 11.75 -0.82 0.00
N ILE A 20 12.12 0.10 -0.89
CA ILE A 20 11.73 0.05 -2.31
C ILE A 20 12.36 -1.18 -2.96
N ILE A 21 13.66 -1.37 -2.78
CA ILE A 21 14.40 -2.52 -3.33
C ILE A 21 13.88 -3.83 -2.72
N ALA A 22 13.68 -3.86 -1.40
CA ALA A 22 13.14 -5.01 -0.69
C ALA A 22 11.72 -5.34 -1.15
N GLY A 23 10.88 -4.33 -1.44
CA GLY A 23 9.57 -4.53 -2.06
C GLY A 23 9.67 -5.33 -3.36
N VAL A 24 10.54 -4.92 -4.28
CA VAL A 24 10.73 -5.64 -5.56
C VAL A 24 11.26 -7.06 -5.33
N LEU A 25 12.26 -7.22 -4.46
CA LEU A 25 12.86 -8.52 -4.16
C LEU A 25 11.89 -9.47 -3.46
N ALA A 26 10.99 -8.95 -2.62
CA ALA A 26 10.02 -9.75 -1.90
C ALA A 26 9.03 -10.47 -2.83
N PHE A 27 8.77 -9.92 -4.03
CA PHE A 27 7.93 -10.57 -5.05
C PHE A 27 8.72 -11.44 -6.04
N LYS A 28 9.94 -11.03 -6.40
CA LYS A 28 10.68 -11.64 -7.51
C LYS A 28 11.76 -12.64 -7.11
N ALA A 29 12.34 -12.51 -5.92
CA ALA A 29 13.55 -13.24 -5.58
C ALA A 29 13.27 -14.70 -5.14
N SER A 30 14.29 -15.56 -5.28
CA SER A 30 14.25 -16.95 -4.80
C SER A 30 14.07 -17.03 -3.28
N LEU A 31 13.62 -18.21 -2.80
CA LEU A 31 13.21 -18.48 -1.42
C LEU A 31 14.14 -17.95 -0.29
N PRO A 32 15.49 -17.91 -0.39
CA PRO A 32 16.29 -17.25 0.65
C PRO A 32 16.18 -15.72 0.60
N THR A 33 16.45 -15.12 -0.56
CA THR A 33 16.48 -13.65 -0.73
C THR A 33 15.12 -13.00 -0.54
N GLY A 34 14.05 -13.67 -1.00
CA GLY A 34 12.68 -13.18 -0.82
C GLY A 34 12.24 -13.19 0.65
N THR A 35 12.73 -14.14 1.45
CA THR A 35 12.44 -14.20 2.89
C THR A 35 13.13 -13.08 3.65
N TYR A 36 14.41 -12.82 3.37
CA TYR A 36 15.13 -11.68 3.96
C TYR A 36 14.51 -10.34 3.58
N ALA A 37 14.10 -10.16 2.33
CA ALA A 37 13.42 -8.94 1.88
C ALA A 37 12.11 -8.71 2.63
N ARG A 38 11.31 -9.76 2.84
CA ARG A 38 10.07 -9.68 3.62
C ARG A 38 10.32 -9.37 5.10
N LEU A 39 11.30 -10.01 5.74
CA LEU A 39 11.68 -9.71 7.11
C LEU A 39 12.10 -8.25 7.26
N TYR A 40 12.95 -7.77 6.36
CA TYR A 40 13.39 -6.39 6.34
C TYR A 40 12.23 -5.40 6.16
N LEU A 41 11.24 -5.70 5.31
CA LEU A 41 10.03 -4.89 5.19
C LEU A 41 9.23 -4.83 6.51
N VAL A 42 9.10 -5.94 7.26
CA VAL A 42 8.44 -5.93 8.58
C VAL A 42 9.20 -5.06 9.57
N PHE A 43 10.53 -5.21 9.64
CA PHE A 43 11.34 -4.40 10.53
C PHE A 43 11.23 -2.92 10.21
N THR A 44 11.26 -2.56 8.92
CA THR A 44 11.09 -1.19 8.47
C THR A 44 9.70 -0.66 8.84
N TRP A 45 8.65 -1.47 8.62
CA TRP A 45 7.29 -1.12 9.02
C TRP A 45 7.19 -0.87 10.54
N LEU A 46 7.75 -1.74 11.38
CA LEU A 46 7.78 -1.57 12.83
C LEU A 46 8.50 -0.29 13.24
N LEU A 47 9.64 0.00 12.60
CA LEU A 47 10.43 1.18 12.90
C LEU A 47 9.67 2.47 12.54
N TYR A 48 9.03 2.51 11.37
CA TYR A 48 8.19 3.63 10.99
C TYR A 48 6.95 3.77 11.88
N GLY A 49 6.29 2.66 12.23
CA GLY A 49 5.17 2.66 13.17
C GLY A 49 5.57 3.20 14.54
N ALA A 50 6.71 2.77 15.08
CA ALA A 50 7.25 3.27 16.33
C ALA A 50 7.59 4.77 16.27
N ALA A 51 8.20 5.22 15.16
CA ALA A 51 8.52 6.63 14.97
C ALA A 51 7.26 7.51 14.80
N THR A 52 6.23 7.03 14.08
CA THR A 52 4.93 7.72 13.99
C THR A 52 4.26 7.79 15.36
N ALA A 53 4.23 6.69 16.11
CA ALA A 53 3.66 6.64 17.45
C ALA A 53 4.40 7.58 18.40
N TRP A 54 5.73 7.66 18.32
CA TRP A 54 6.53 8.59 19.10
C TRP A 54 6.24 10.04 18.75
N CYS A 55 6.13 10.38 17.45
CA CYS A 55 5.78 11.74 17.02
C CYS A 55 4.39 12.13 17.52
N LEU A 56 3.40 11.24 17.40
CA LEU A 56 2.05 11.47 17.92
C LEU A 56 2.07 11.63 19.44
N TRP A 57 2.77 10.76 20.17
CA TRP A 57 2.91 10.89 21.61
C TRP A 57 3.55 12.23 22.00
N ALA A 58 4.59 12.66 21.27
CA ALA A 58 5.22 13.97 21.48
C ALA A 58 4.27 15.14 21.19
N CYS A 59 3.39 15.05 20.17
CA CYS A 59 2.37 16.07 19.91
C CYS A 59 1.39 16.24 21.08
N PHE A 60 0.95 15.14 21.69
CA PHE A 60 -0.16 15.15 22.63
C PHE A 60 0.27 15.22 24.10
N PHE A 61 1.43 14.69 24.46
CA PHE A 61 1.88 14.57 25.86
C PHE A 61 3.01 15.53 26.25
N LYS A 62 3.68 16.20 25.31
CA LYS A 62 4.59 17.31 25.63
C LYS A 62 3.88 18.64 25.44
N PRO A 63 3.67 19.43 26.52
CA PRO A 63 3.04 20.74 26.42
C PRO A 63 4.07 21.75 25.90
N SER A 64 4.31 21.76 24.58
CA SER A 64 4.96 22.92 23.95
C SER A 64 3.88 23.88 23.48
N SER A 65 3.85 25.07 24.07
CA SER A 65 3.01 26.18 23.62
C SER A 65 3.53 26.70 22.28
N GLY A 66 2.97 26.21 21.17
CA GLY A 66 3.23 26.75 19.83
C GLY A 66 3.68 25.73 18.77
N ILE A 67 4.12 26.28 17.63
CA ILE A 67 4.46 25.68 16.32
C ILE A 67 5.03 24.24 16.33
N GLY A 68 5.71 23.83 17.41
CA GLY A 68 6.24 22.47 17.61
C GLY A 68 5.22 21.35 17.41
N ASN A 69 3.99 21.49 17.93
CA ASN A 69 2.95 20.47 17.73
C ASN A 69 2.53 20.32 16.26
N GLY A 70 2.51 21.44 15.52
CA GLY A 70 2.24 21.43 14.08
C GLY A 70 3.35 20.74 13.29
N VAL A 71 4.62 20.96 13.66
CA VAL A 71 5.78 20.32 13.04
C VAL A 71 5.76 18.81 13.26
N PHE A 72 5.49 18.34 14.47
CA PHE A 72 5.39 16.89 14.74
C PHE A 72 4.22 16.25 13.99
N LEU A 73 3.08 16.92 13.83
CA LEU A 73 1.97 16.44 12.98
C LEU A 73 2.36 16.40 11.50
N LEU A 74 3.04 17.43 11.01
CA LEU A 74 3.55 17.50 9.63
C LEU A 74 4.54 16.38 9.31
N ILE A 75 5.26 15.87 10.30
CA ILE A 75 6.16 14.72 10.16
C ILE A 75 5.41 13.39 10.35
N ALA A 76 4.52 13.30 11.33
CA ALA A 76 3.80 12.08 11.66
C ALA A 76 2.87 11.60 10.53
N LEU A 77 2.19 12.52 9.84
CA LEU A 77 1.29 12.23 8.72
C LEU A 77 1.98 11.51 7.55
N PRO A 78 3.01 12.09 6.91
CA PRO A 78 3.70 11.42 5.82
C PRO A 78 4.38 10.13 6.29
N LEU A 79 4.93 10.11 7.51
CA LEU A 79 5.54 8.91 8.06
C LEU A 79 4.51 7.79 8.25
N GLY A 80 3.32 8.10 8.74
CA GLY A 80 2.21 7.15 8.86
C GLY A 80 1.74 6.61 7.52
N LEU A 81 1.70 7.46 6.48
CA LEU A 81 1.40 7.03 5.12
C LEU A 81 2.46 6.05 4.59
N VAL A 82 3.75 6.35 4.79
CA VAL A 82 4.85 5.45 4.41
C VAL A 82 4.75 4.12 5.18
N THR A 83 4.47 4.15 6.48
CA THR A 83 4.20 2.95 7.29
C THR A 83 3.10 2.09 6.66
N GLY A 84 1.98 2.71 6.27
CA GLY A 84 0.88 2.01 5.61
C GLY A 84 1.28 1.36 4.29
N ILE A 85 2.02 2.09 3.44
CA ILE A 85 2.49 1.57 2.15
C ILE A 85 3.42 0.35 2.36
N VAL A 86 4.41 0.47 3.25
CA VAL A 86 5.36 -0.62 3.52
C VAL A 86 4.65 -1.85 4.06
N PHE A 87 3.66 -1.68 4.94
CA PHE A 87 2.84 -2.78 5.43
C PHE A 87 2.04 -3.47 4.33
N SER A 88 1.37 -2.69 3.47
CA SER A 88 0.60 -3.23 2.34
C SER A 88 1.48 -4.02 1.39
N VAL A 89 2.68 -3.52 1.08
CA VAL A 89 3.67 -4.22 0.24
C VAL A 89 4.12 -5.52 0.90
N TRP A 90 4.49 -5.49 2.18
CA TRP A 90 4.88 -6.68 2.92
C TRP A 90 3.77 -7.74 2.95
N ARG A 91 2.53 -7.32 3.28
CA ARG A 91 1.36 -8.21 3.34
C ARG A 91 1.08 -8.83 1.98
N ALA A 92 1.14 -8.05 0.91
CA ALA A 92 0.96 -8.53 -0.45
C ALA A 92 2.06 -9.53 -0.85
N ALA A 93 3.32 -9.27 -0.50
CA ALA A 93 4.42 -10.17 -0.79
C ALA A 93 4.31 -11.51 -0.04
N ASN A 94 3.94 -11.47 1.24
CA ASN A 94 3.68 -12.68 2.01
C ASN A 94 2.53 -13.50 1.43
N ARG A 95 1.43 -12.84 1.06
CA ARG A 95 0.29 -13.50 0.44
C ARG A 95 0.67 -14.15 -0.90
N HIS A 96 1.43 -13.44 -1.74
CA HIS A 96 1.91 -13.96 -3.01
C HIS A 96 2.76 -15.23 -2.84
N ASP A 97 3.64 -15.26 -1.83
CA ASP A 97 4.42 -16.45 -1.53
C ASP A 97 3.56 -17.61 -0.99
N SER A 98 2.57 -17.31 -0.14
CA SER A 98 1.61 -18.32 0.34
C SER A 98 0.85 -18.97 -0.82
N VAL A 99 0.29 -18.17 -1.74
CA VAL A 99 -0.39 -18.66 -2.95
C VAL A 99 0.56 -19.47 -3.83
N ARG A 100 1.83 -19.02 -3.96
CA ARG A 100 2.86 -19.74 -4.71
C ARG A 100 3.30 -21.04 -4.04
N SER A 101 3.13 -21.20 -2.74
CA SER A 101 3.45 -22.46 -2.06
C SER A 101 2.36 -23.52 -2.21
N LEU A 102 1.15 -23.14 -2.65
CA LEU A 102 0.02 -24.07 -2.79
C LEU A 102 0.17 -25.03 -3.99
N PRO A 103 -0.41 -26.24 -3.87
CA PRO A 103 -0.62 -27.16 -4.99
C PRO A 103 -1.34 -26.49 -6.17
N PRO A 104 -1.08 -26.88 -7.43
CA PRO A 104 -1.59 -26.20 -8.62
C PRO A 104 -3.12 -26.09 -8.69
N ASP A 105 -3.82 -27.11 -8.19
CA ASP A 105 -5.27 -27.22 -8.09
C ASP A 105 -5.87 -26.23 -7.08
N GLN A 106 -5.25 -26.09 -5.91
CA GLN A 106 -5.66 -25.12 -4.89
C GLN A 106 -5.29 -23.70 -5.28
N ARG A 107 -4.15 -23.51 -5.96
CA ARG A 107 -3.71 -22.20 -6.45
C ARG A 107 -4.69 -21.59 -7.45
N ARG A 108 -5.23 -22.40 -8.37
CA ARG A 108 -6.28 -21.92 -9.31
C ARG A 108 -7.53 -21.45 -8.57
N GLY A 109 -7.94 -22.17 -7.52
CA GLY A 109 -9.09 -21.79 -6.70
C GLY A 109 -8.89 -20.46 -5.97
N GLU A 110 -7.72 -20.24 -5.34
CA GLU A 110 -7.41 -18.98 -4.68
C GLU A 110 -7.24 -17.81 -5.68
N GLU A 111 -6.59 -18.06 -6.81
CA GLU A 111 -6.44 -17.05 -7.87
C GLU A 111 -7.79 -16.64 -8.47
N LEU A 112 -8.72 -17.59 -8.66
CA LEU A 112 -10.08 -17.32 -9.09
C LEU A 112 -10.86 -16.54 -8.03
N ALA A 113 -10.75 -16.92 -6.75
CA ALA A 113 -11.37 -16.22 -5.64
C ALA A 113 -10.84 -14.77 -5.51
N ASP A 114 -9.56 -14.54 -5.78
CA ASP A 114 -8.98 -13.21 -5.81
C ASP A 114 -9.47 -12.36 -6.98
N ILE A 115 -9.63 -12.96 -8.16
CA ILE A 115 -10.24 -12.28 -9.31
C ILE A 115 -11.70 -11.94 -8.98
N GLU A 116 -12.45 -12.83 -8.33
CA GLU A 116 -13.84 -12.58 -7.95
C GLU A 116 -13.98 -11.46 -6.92
N ARG A 117 -13.14 -11.44 -5.87
CA ARG A 117 -13.11 -10.30 -4.92
C ARG A 117 -12.70 -9.00 -5.61
N GLY A 118 -11.74 -9.05 -6.52
CA GLY A 118 -11.34 -7.90 -7.33
C GLY A 118 -12.48 -7.36 -8.19
N LEU A 119 -13.25 -8.26 -8.82
CA LEU A 119 -14.44 -7.93 -9.59
C LEU A 119 -15.53 -7.32 -8.72
N GLU A 120 -15.75 -7.86 -7.53
CA GLU A 120 -16.73 -7.34 -6.57
C GLU A 120 -16.38 -5.91 -6.15
N LEU A 121 -15.14 -5.66 -5.73
CA LEU A 121 -14.66 -4.32 -5.37
C LEU A 121 -14.72 -3.34 -6.56
N ALA A 122 -14.34 -3.78 -7.76
CA ALA A 122 -14.40 -2.93 -8.94
C ALA A 122 -15.85 -2.59 -9.34
N ARG A 123 -16.78 -3.54 -9.19
CA ARG A 123 -18.23 -3.32 -9.39
C ARG A 123 -18.83 -2.40 -8.35
N GLU A 124 -18.42 -2.52 -7.08
CA GLU A 124 -18.82 -1.59 -6.02
C GLU A 124 -18.30 -0.18 -6.28
N SER A 125 -17.04 -0.04 -6.68
CA SER A 125 -16.44 1.24 -7.06
C SER A 125 -17.19 1.88 -8.23
N LEU A 126 -17.51 1.08 -9.27
CA LEU A 126 -18.29 1.53 -10.41
C LEU A 126 -19.69 1.98 -9.98
N ARG A 127 -20.41 1.16 -9.20
CA ARG A 127 -21.76 1.48 -8.70
C ARG A 127 -21.76 2.75 -7.85
N SER A 128 -20.73 2.95 -7.03
CA SER A 128 -20.55 4.16 -6.23
C SER A 128 -20.31 5.40 -7.10
N ALA A 129 -19.43 5.28 -8.10
CA ALA A 129 -19.15 6.37 -9.05
C ALA A 129 -20.39 6.74 -9.88
N GLU A 130 -21.12 5.75 -10.40
CA GLU A 130 -22.36 5.95 -11.17
C GLU A 130 -23.49 6.54 -10.31
N SER A 131 -23.65 6.07 -9.07
CA SER A 131 -24.61 6.64 -8.12
C SER A 131 -24.31 8.11 -7.83
N ARG A 132 -23.02 8.46 -7.65
CA ARG A 132 -22.58 9.84 -7.45
C ARG A 132 -22.79 10.70 -8.70
N LEU A 133 -22.56 10.16 -9.90
CA LEU A 133 -22.82 10.84 -11.18
C LEU A 133 -24.30 11.14 -11.40
N ASN A 134 -25.20 10.26 -10.94
CA ASN A 134 -26.65 10.45 -11.02
C ASN A 134 -27.20 11.44 -9.98
N SER A 135 -26.37 11.96 -9.08
CA SER A 135 -26.80 13.00 -8.14
C SER A 135 -27.03 14.33 -8.87
N PHE A 136 -28.14 14.99 -8.54
CA PHE A 136 -28.61 16.21 -9.20
C PHE A 136 -27.65 17.41 -9.07
N TRP A 137 -26.70 17.37 -8.11
CA TRP A 137 -25.78 18.47 -7.78
C TRP A 137 -24.30 18.04 -7.85
N VAL A 138 -23.85 17.58 -9.01
CA VAL A 138 -22.41 17.33 -9.25
C VAL A 138 -21.81 18.48 -10.08
N PRO A 139 -20.86 19.25 -9.52
CA PRO A 139 -20.13 20.27 -10.28
C PRO A 139 -19.40 19.66 -11.48
N GLY A 140 -19.36 20.35 -12.63
CA GLY A 140 -18.79 19.81 -13.88
C GLY A 140 -17.37 19.23 -13.76
N LYS A 141 -16.50 19.85 -12.94
CA LYS A 141 -15.14 19.34 -12.68
C LYS A 141 -15.16 18.00 -11.90
N LYS A 142 -16.04 17.87 -10.91
CA LYS A 142 -16.27 16.61 -10.17
C LYS A 142 -16.92 15.54 -11.05
N ARG A 143 -17.76 15.96 -12.01
CA ARG A 143 -18.40 15.06 -12.96
C ARG A 143 -17.38 14.41 -13.89
N ALA A 144 -16.47 15.20 -14.46
CA ALA A 144 -15.37 14.67 -15.28
C ALA A 144 -14.47 13.70 -14.49
N GLU A 145 -14.16 14.02 -13.22
CA GLU A 145 -13.38 13.14 -12.35
C GLU A 145 -14.12 11.82 -12.07
N LEU A 146 -15.41 11.86 -11.77
CA LEU A 146 -16.22 10.66 -11.54
C LEU A 146 -16.40 9.83 -12.83
N GLU A 147 -16.50 10.46 -14.00
CA GLU A 147 -16.52 9.76 -15.29
C GLU A 147 -15.19 9.04 -15.56
N THR A 148 -14.05 9.66 -15.23
CA THR A 148 -12.75 8.99 -15.33
C THR A 148 -12.62 7.82 -14.35
N GLN A 149 -13.15 7.96 -13.13
CA GLN A 149 -13.18 6.86 -12.15
C GLN A 149 -14.06 5.71 -12.63
N ALA A 150 -15.25 6.00 -13.17
CA ALA A 150 -16.14 5.00 -13.74
C ALA A 150 -15.51 4.30 -14.96
N ALA A 151 -14.83 5.03 -15.84
CA ALA A 151 -14.11 4.47 -16.98
C ALA A 151 -12.96 3.55 -16.53
N ALA A 152 -12.18 3.95 -15.53
CA ALA A 152 -11.11 3.14 -14.95
C ALA A 152 -11.66 1.85 -14.30
N ALA A 153 -12.77 1.95 -13.56
CA ALA A 153 -13.43 0.80 -12.97
C ALA A 153 -13.96 -0.18 -14.03
N ARG A 154 -14.61 0.31 -15.10
CA ARG A 154 -15.06 -0.52 -16.23
C ARG A 154 -13.91 -1.22 -16.95
N PHE A 155 -12.80 -0.51 -17.17
CA PHE A 155 -11.60 -1.09 -17.76
C PHE A 155 -11.02 -2.21 -16.88
N THR A 156 -10.97 -1.98 -15.56
CA THR A 156 -10.48 -2.96 -14.58
C THR A 156 -11.37 -4.20 -14.55
N ILE A 157 -12.70 -4.02 -14.57
CA ILE A 157 -13.67 -5.13 -14.66
C ILE A 157 -13.40 -5.97 -15.91
N ARG A 158 -13.27 -5.33 -17.09
CA ARG A 158 -13.01 -6.05 -18.35
C ARG A 158 -11.71 -6.85 -18.29
N GLN A 159 -10.63 -6.27 -17.78
CA GLN A 159 -9.36 -6.98 -17.65
C GLN A 159 -9.45 -8.19 -16.70
N LEU A 160 -10.15 -8.03 -15.57
CA LEU A 160 -10.36 -9.11 -14.62
C LEU A 160 -11.27 -10.22 -15.18
N GLU A 161 -12.31 -9.87 -15.95
CA GLU A 161 -13.17 -10.84 -16.64
C GLU A 161 -12.39 -11.62 -17.71
N GLU A 162 -11.52 -10.96 -18.48
CA GLU A 162 -10.63 -11.64 -19.42
C GLU A 162 -9.63 -12.58 -18.72
N GLN A 163 -9.10 -12.18 -17.57
CA GLN A 163 -8.22 -13.04 -16.76
C GLN A 163 -8.97 -14.25 -16.18
N LYS A 164 -10.23 -14.07 -15.76
CA LYS A 164 -11.10 -15.16 -15.32
C LYS A 164 -11.35 -16.16 -16.45
N ALA A 165 -11.69 -15.66 -17.65
CA ALA A 165 -11.99 -16.49 -18.82
C ALA A 165 -10.79 -17.32 -19.30
N LYS A 166 -9.55 -16.83 -19.12
CA LYS A 166 -8.33 -17.58 -19.46
C LYS A 166 -7.98 -18.71 -18.49
N ARG A 167 -8.64 -18.76 -17.33
CA ARG A 167 -8.34 -19.70 -16.22
C ARG A 167 -9.48 -20.69 -15.93
N GLN A 168 -10.62 -20.52 -16.58
CA GLN A 168 -11.68 -21.54 -16.70
C GLN A 168 -11.33 -22.53 -17.80
#